data_AF-A0A1G9N7F8-F1
#
_entry.id   AF-A0A1G9N7F8-F1
#
_cell.length_a   1.000
_cell.length_b   1.000
_cell.length_c   1.000
_cell.angle_alpha   90.00
_cell.angle_beta   90.00
_cell.angle_gamma   90.00
#
_symmetry.space_group_name_H-M   'P 1'
#
loop_
_entity.id
_entity.type
_entity.pdbx_description
1 polymer ?
#
loop_
_entity_poly.entity_id
_entity_poly.type
_entity_poly.pdbx_seq_one_letter_code
_entity_poly.pdbx_strand_id
1 'polypeptide(L)'
;MRPIRRTAITAAVALATAGAAVAVPIAFANNASAQVACEGPAWRSSAVYVGGDLVSHQQREYRAKWWTTGETPGTTGQWGVWQDLGACDGAEPPTTEDPTDPPTGGPGQGGNNLTGYWHNFDNGSGVMELNDVPATYDIIAVAFAESTTTPGQVDFALDSSLTNAGYTEAEFKADIDAIQAQGRDVIISVGGERGNVTINNSATAAAFAGSVVGLMNEFGFDGVDIDLEHGINAGALETALRSISSQKPGFTYTMAPQTIDFQSTSAGYYQLAVNTKDILTIVNMQYYNSGTMLGCNGQVYAQGDIDFLTAQACIQLQAGLAPSQVGLGLPAVQSAAGSGYVNPTMVNDAITCLETRQRCGDFVPAQAYPGIGGAMTWSINWDATNNYNFANTVGG
;
A
#
# COMPACT_ATOMS: atom_id res chain seq x y z
N MET A 1 -113.97 -39.24 22.35
CA MET A 1 -114.68 -39.01 21.08
C MET A 1 -113.91 -37.97 20.28
N ARG A 2 -113.63 -38.30 19.02
CA ARG A 2 -113.52 -37.35 17.91
C ARG A 2 -112.25 -36.45 17.87
N PRO A 3 -111.85 -35.96 16.67
CA PRO A 3 -111.11 -36.77 15.70
C PRO A 3 -109.92 -35.93 15.10
N ILE A 4 -108.88 -36.56 14.54
CA ILE A 4 -108.62 -36.62 13.08
C ILE A 4 -108.33 -35.29 12.35
N ARG A 5 -107.28 -35.36 11.51
CA ARG A 5 -106.97 -34.60 10.26
C ARG A 5 -106.29 -33.24 10.47
N ARG A 6 -105.25 -32.85 9.70
CA ARG A 6 -104.88 -33.11 8.30
C ARG A 6 -103.36 -32.82 8.12
N THR A 7 -102.59 -33.68 7.45
CA THR A 7 -102.09 -33.52 6.05
C THR A 7 -101.11 -32.35 5.92
N ALA A 8 -99.79 -32.56 6.03
CA ALA A 8 -98.80 -33.06 5.06
C ALA A 8 -98.11 -31.94 4.25
N ILE A 9 -96.83 -32.22 3.92
CA ILE A 9 -95.92 -31.51 2.98
C ILE A 9 -95.21 -30.34 3.69
N THR A 10 -93.89 -30.32 3.92
CA THR A 10 -92.77 -30.65 3.02
C THR A 10 -91.54 -31.15 3.81
N ALA A 11 -90.86 -32.14 3.23
CA ALA A 11 -89.46 -32.55 3.47
C ALA A 11 -88.54 -31.32 3.48
N ALA A 12 -87.44 -31.16 4.21
CA ALA A 12 -86.29 -31.99 4.61
C ALA A 12 -85.13 -30.97 4.49
N VAL A 13 -84.11 -30.80 5.33
CA VAL A 13 -83.25 -31.63 6.17
C VAL A 13 -82.42 -30.57 6.94
N ALA A 14 -82.37 -30.55 8.28
CA ALA A 14 -81.38 -31.25 9.12
C ALA A 14 -79.93 -30.94 8.68
N LEU A 15 -78.92 -30.67 9.50
CA LEU A 15 -78.57 -30.80 10.92
C LEU A 15 -77.22 -30.01 10.97
N ALA A 16 -76.73 -29.41 12.05
CA ALA A 16 -76.51 -30.04 13.34
C ALA A 16 -76.20 -28.97 14.39
N THR A 17 -76.66 -29.30 15.58
CA THR A 17 -76.47 -28.67 16.87
C THR A 17 -75.00 -28.53 17.27
N ALA A 18 -74.71 -27.41 17.90
CA ALA A 18 -73.49 -27.11 18.61
C ALA A 18 -73.15 -28.19 19.66
N GLY A 19 -72.02 -28.86 19.48
CA GLY A 19 -71.31 -29.55 20.54
C GLY A 19 -70.35 -28.58 21.20
N ALA A 20 -70.58 -28.26 22.48
CA ALA A 20 -69.67 -27.45 23.27
C ALA A 20 -68.40 -28.26 23.57
N ALA A 21 -67.27 -27.89 22.95
CA ALA A 21 -65.95 -28.32 23.38
C ALA A 21 -65.39 -27.29 24.35
N VAL A 22 -65.19 -27.69 25.60
CA VAL A 22 -64.44 -26.93 26.59
C VAL A 22 -62.97 -26.96 26.17
N ALA A 23 -62.51 -25.90 25.52
CA ALA A 23 -61.10 -25.70 25.24
C ALA A 23 -60.43 -25.22 26.53
N VAL A 24 -59.59 -26.09 27.12
CA VAL A 24 -58.56 -25.66 28.07
C VAL A 24 -57.60 -24.76 27.27
N PRO A 25 -57.36 -23.50 27.65
CA PRO A 25 -56.34 -22.71 26.99
C PRO A 25 -54.99 -23.31 27.39
N ILE A 26 -54.46 -24.19 26.54
CA ILE A 26 -53.02 -24.41 26.51
C ILE A 26 -52.47 -23.09 25.97
N ALA A 27 -51.96 -22.25 26.87
CA ALA A 27 -51.13 -21.15 26.51
C ALA A 27 -49.92 -21.74 25.78
N PHE A 28 -49.99 -21.81 24.45
CA PHE A 28 -48.78 -21.79 23.65
C PHE A 28 -48.16 -20.43 23.96
N ALA A 29 -47.19 -20.43 24.86
CA ALA A 29 -46.21 -19.37 24.89
C ALA A 29 -45.62 -19.35 23.47
N ASN A 30 -46.15 -18.47 22.61
CA ASN A 30 -45.35 -17.94 21.53
C ASN A 30 -44.18 -17.27 22.24
N ASN A 31 -43.09 -18.01 22.38
CA ASN A 31 -41.78 -17.40 22.46
C ASN A 31 -41.66 -16.61 21.16
N ALA A 32 -42.15 -15.38 21.16
CA ALA A 32 -41.60 -14.35 20.32
C ALA A 32 -40.15 -14.23 20.77
N SER A 33 -39.28 -15.05 20.18
CA SER A 33 -37.86 -14.83 20.22
C SER A 33 -37.68 -13.41 19.73
N ALA A 34 -37.31 -12.49 20.63
CA ALA A 34 -36.87 -11.17 20.21
C ALA A 34 -35.71 -11.44 19.23
N GLN A 35 -35.94 -11.18 17.95
CA GLN A 35 -34.91 -11.33 16.94
C GLN A 35 -33.83 -10.32 17.31
N VAL A 36 -32.68 -10.80 17.77
CA VAL A 36 -31.59 -9.92 18.15
C VAL A 36 -31.19 -9.15 16.90
N ALA A 37 -31.30 -7.83 16.97
CA ALA A 37 -30.99 -6.94 15.87
C ALA A 37 -29.51 -6.53 15.98
N CYS A 38 -28.82 -6.44 14.85
CA CYS A 38 -27.47 -5.88 14.78
C CYS A 38 -27.46 -4.43 15.28
N GLU A 39 -26.35 -3.95 15.82
CA GLU A 39 -26.20 -2.56 16.27
C GLU A 39 -26.08 -1.61 15.07
N GLY A 40 -25.37 -2.03 14.02
CA GLY A 40 -25.17 -1.25 12.79
C GLY A 40 -26.38 -1.23 11.84
N PRO A 41 -26.68 -0.09 11.18
CA PRO A 41 -27.73 -0.01 10.17
C PRO A 41 -27.47 -0.95 8.98
N ALA A 42 -28.53 -1.31 8.24
CA ALA A 42 -28.39 -2.14 7.05
C ALA A 42 -27.43 -1.50 6.03
N TRP A 43 -26.46 -2.27 5.53
CA TRP A 43 -25.51 -1.82 4.53
C TRP A 43 -26.21 -1.36 3.24
N ARG A 44 -25.69 -0.29 2.63
CA ARG A 44 -26.19 0.32 1.40
C ARG A 44 -25.02 0.51 0.44
N SER A 45 -25.13 -0.03 -0.76
CA SER A 45 -24.09 0.05 -1.79
C SER A 45 -23.72 1.47 -2.21
N SER A 46 -24.64 2.42 -2.11
CA SER A 46 -24.39 3.82 -2.47
C SER A 46 -23.94 4.70 -1.30
N ALA A 47 -23.80 4.14 -0.09
CA ALA A 47 -23.32 4.88 1.06
C ALA A 47 -21.79 4.86 1.13
N VAL A 48 -21.24 5.92 1.72
CA VAL A 48 -19.83 6.02 2.09
C VAL A 48 -19.71 5.57 3.54
N TYR A 49 -18.73 4.71 3.80
CA TYR A 49 -18.36 4.25 5.13
C TYR A 49 -16.90 4.56 5.40
N VAL A 50 -16.57 5.00 6.61
CA VAL A 50 -15.20 5.25 7.07
C VAL A 50 -14.78 4.21 8.11
N GLY A 51 -13.46 4.13 8.38
CA GLY A 51 -12.93 3.19 9.37
C GLY A 51 -13.65 3.32 10.72
N GLY A 52 -14.17 2.18 11.23
CA GLY A 52 -14.93 2.10 12.46
C GLY A 52 -16.45 2.00 12.27
N ASP A 53 -17.00 2.37 11.11
CA ASP A 53 -18.44 2.34 10.87
C ASP A 53 -19.01 0.91 10.96
N LEU A 54 -20.11 0.75 11.69
CA LEU A 54 -20.82 -0.52 11.81
C LEU A 54 -21.95 -0.61 10.80
N VAL A 55 -22.10 -1.76 10.14
CA VAL A 55 -23.23 -2.08 9.28
C VAL A 55 -23.70 -3.51 9.50
N SER A 56 -24.95 -3.76 9.15
CA SER A 56 -25.50 -5.11 9.09
C SER A 56 -25.69 -5.60 7.66
N HIS A 57 -25.29 -6.84 7.42
CA HIS A 57 -25.52 -7.52 6.14
C HIS A 57 -25.74 -9.02 6.37
N GLN A 58 -26.81 -9.59 5.80
CA GLN A 58 -27.11 -11.03 5.90
C GLN A 58 -27.13 -11.59 7.36
N GLN A 59 -27.76 -10.86 8.30
CA GLN A 59 -27.85 -11.23 9.73
C GLN A 59 -26.49 -11.33 10.44
N ARG A 60 -25.48 -10.66 9.90
CA ARG A 60 -24.14 -10.51 10.48
C ARG A 60 -23.79 -9.04 10.61
N GLU A 61 -23.00 -8.74 11.62
CA GLU A 61 -22.49 -7.40 11.86
C GLU A 61 -21.09 -7.27 11.29
N TYR A 62 -20.80 -6.11 10.69
CA TYR A 62 -19.52 -5.82 10.10
C TYR A 62 -19.04 -4.44 10.50
N ARG A 63 -17.73 -4.30 10.67
CA ARG A 63 -17.05 -3.02 10.86
C ARG A 63 -16.24 -2.67 9.63
N ALA A 64 -16.42 -1.47 9.10
CA ALA A 64 -15.56 -0.94 8.05
C ALA A 64 -14.15 -0.77 8.61
N LYS A 65 -13.15 -1.36 7.96
CA LYS A 65 -11.75 -1.25 8.39
C LYS A 65 -11.11 0.04 7.91
N TRP A 66 -11.58 0.58 6.79
CA TRP A 66 -11.15 1.82 6.16
C TRP A 66 -12.27 2.36 5.26
N TRP A 67 -12.02 3.46 4.56
CA TRP A 67 -13.02 4.09 3.68
C TRP A 67 -13.49 3.14 2.56
N THR A 68 -14.80 3.06 2.32
CA THR A 68 -15.39 2.16 1.30
C THR A 68 -16.74 2.68 0.78
N THR A 69 -17.03 2.40 -0.49
CA THR A 69 -18.34 2.61 -1.15
C THR A 69 -18.57 1.53 -2.20
N GLY A 70 -19.67 0.79 -2.05
CA GLY A 70 -20.10 -0.20 -3.03
C GLY A 70 -19.57 -1.62 -2.79
N GLU A 71 -18.55 -1.81 -1.96
CA GLU A 71 -18.05 -3.13 -1.59
C GLU A 71 -19.00 -3.84 -0.60
N THR A 72 -19.56 -4.99 -0.99
CA THR A 72 -20.53 -5.75 -0.20
C THR A 72 -19.86 -6.52 0.96
N PRO A 73 -20.32 -6.35 2.22
CA PRO A 73 -19.82 -7.11 3.36
C PRO A 73 -19.93 -8.63 3.18
N GLY A 74 -18.91 -9.38 3.64
CA GLY A 74 -18.89 -10.84 3.60
C GLY A 74 -18.46 -11.47 2.27
N THR A 75 -18.11 -10.70 1.24
CA THR A 75 -17.74 -11.25 -0.08
C THR A 75 -16.25 -11.52 -0.28
N THR A 76 -15.38 -10.87 0.50
CA THR A 76 -13.92 -10.86 0.31
C THR A 76 -13.15 -11.46 1.50
N GLY A 77 -13.85 -12.10 2.45
CA GLY A 77 -13.25 -12.74 3.62
C GLY A 77 -12.52 -11.77 4.55
N GLN A 78 -11.60 -12.29 5.37
CA GLN A 78 -10.87 -11.48 6.37
C GLN A 78 -9.94 -10.41 5.77
N TRP A 79 -9.68 -10.46 4.46
CA TRP A 79 -8.84 -9.50 3.73
C TRP A 79 -9.63 -8.34 3.11
N GLY A 80 -10.96 -8.43 3.15
CA GLY A 80 -11.87 -7.40 2.65
C GLY A 80 -11.92 -6.14 3.51
N VAL A 81 -12.59 -5.11 2.96
CA VAL A 81 -12.84 -3.82 3.61
C VAL A 81 -13.71 -3.93 4.88
N TRP A 82 -14.44 -5.04 5.02
CA TRP A 82 -15.31 -5.33 6.15
C TRP A 82 -14.69 -6.37 7.08
N GLN A 83 -14.55 -6.02 8.36
CA GLN A 83 -14.30 -6.97 9.43
C GLN A 83 -15.64 -7.60 9.83
N ASP A 84 -15.76 -8.93 9.75
CA ASP A 84 -16.93 -9.66 10.25
C ASP A 84 -16.88 -9.74 11.78
N LEU A 85 -17.90 -9.21 12.44
CA LEU A 85 -18.03 -9.20 13.90
C LEU A 85 -18.91 -10.33 14.44
N GLY A 86 -19.47 -11.17 13.57
CA GLY A 86 -20.29 -12.32 13.97
C GLY A 86 -21.76 -12.20 13.57
N ALA A 87 -22.54 -13.19 14.00
CA ALA A 87 -23.99 -13.15 13.84
C ALA A 87 -24.58 -12.09 14.78
N CYS A 88 -25.70 -11.50 14.38
CA CYS A 88 -26.42 -10.56 15.22
C CYS A 88 -27.25 -11.30 16.28
N ASP A 89 -26.58 -12.00 17.20
CA ASP A 89 -27.19 -12.84 18.23
C ASP A 89 -26.96 -12.34 19.66
N GLY A 90 -26.27 -11.21 19.82
CA GLY A 90 -26.02 -10.56 21.10
C GLY A 90 -24.95 -11.24 21.95
N ALA A 91 -24.19 -12.18 21.35
CA ALA A 91 -22.92 -12.62 21.91
C ALA A 91 -21.90 -11.48 21.77
N GLU A 92 -21.19 -11.17 22.86
CA GLU A 92 -20.10 -10.21 22.83
C GLU A 92 -19.06 -10.67 21.79
N PRO A 93 -18.64 -9.79 20.85
CA PRO A 93 -17.71 -10.18 19.80
C PRO A 93 -16.42 -10.73 20.44
N PRO A 94 -15.78 -11.76 19.85
CA PRO A 94 -14.57 -12.32 20.42
C PRO A 94 -13.56 -11.19 20.60
N THR A 95 -13.12 -10.97 21.84
CA THR A 95 -12.04 -10.06 22.15
C THR A 95 -10.81 -10.56 21.39
N THR A 96 -10.46 -9.86 20.33
CA THR A 96 -9.16 -10.00 19.70
C THR A 96 -8.18 -9.42 20.71
N GLU A 97 -7.42 -10.29 21.37
CA GLU A 97 -6.24 -9.85 22.08
C GLU A 97 -5.37 -9.10 21.07
N ASP A 98 -4.98 -7.89 21.47
CA ASP A 98 -3.99 -7.07 20.78
C ASP A 98 -2.74 -7.93 20.52
N PRO A 99 -2.23 -8.05 19.28
CA PRO A 99 -1.02 -8.81 19.02
C PRO A 99 0.13 -8.14 19.77
N THR A 100 0.54 -8.74 20.88
CA THR A 100 1.62 -8.24 21.76
C THR A 100 2.99 -8.79 21.38
N ASP A 101 3.14 -9.37 20.18
CA ASP A 101 4.46 -9.71 19.65
C ASP A 101 4.71 -8.98 18.31
N PRO A 102 5.73 -8.11 18.21
CA PRO A 102 6.17 -7.55 16.94
C PRO A 102 6.68 -8.67 16.02
N PRO A 103 6.56 -8.52 14.69
CA PRO A 103 7.11 -9.49 13.76
C PRO A 103 8.63 -9.57 13.95
N THR A 104 9.10 -10.75 14.32
CA THR A 104 10.53 -11.06 14.39
C THR A 104 11.11 -11.21 12.98
N GLY A 105 11.87 -10.21 12.55
CA GLY A 105 13.10 -10.36 11.75
C GLY A 105 12.98 -10.66 10.25
N GLY A 106 12.86 -9.61 9.45
CA GLY A 106 13.57 -9.45 8.16
C GLY A 106 14.59 -8.29 8.31
N PRO A 107 15.61 -8.15 7.44
CA PRO A 107 16.52 -7.01 7.48
C PRO A 107 15.74 -5.71 7.20
N GLY A 108 16.09 -4.62 7.89
CA GLY A 108 15.37 -3.34 7.88
C GLY A 108 14.63 -3.02 9.18
N GLN A 109 15.35 -2.99 10.32
CA GLN A 109 14.82 -2.49 11.59
C GLN A 109 14.82 -0.95 11.62
N GLY A 110 13.66 -0.35 11.91
CA GLY A 110 13.55 1.03 12.39
C GLY A 110 13.36 2.08 11.30
N GLY A 111 12.54 3.11 11.57
CA GLY A 111 12.53 4.32 10.75
C GLY A 111 13.94 4.91 10.69
N ASN A 112 14.29 5.48 9.53
CA ASN A 112 15.60 6.04 9.11
C ASN A 112 16.40 5.23 8.07
N ASN A 113 15.74 4.53 7.14
CA ASN A 113 16.44 4.00 5.96
C ASN A 113 16.90 5.14 5.04
N LEU A 114 18.10 5.04 4.50
CA LEU A 114 18.57 5.85 3.39
C LEU A 114 18.64 5.00 2.11
N THR A 115 17.69 5.23 1.19
CA THR A 115 17.72 4.64 -0.15
C THR A 115 18.55 5.50 -1.11
N GLY A 116 19.43 4.89 -1.90
CA GLY A 116 20.21 5.59 -2.91
C GLY A 116 20.12 4.90 -4.27
N TYR A 117 19.90 5.69 -5.34
CA TYR A 117 20.00 5.16 -6.70
C TYR A 117 21.47 5.05 -7.13
N TRP A 118 21.89 3.89 -7.63
CA TRP A 118 23.19 3.66 -8.22
C TRP A 118 23.07 3.60 -9.74
N HIS A 119 23.88 4.36 -10.47
CA HIS A 119 23.79 4.44 -11.93
C HIS A 119 24.49 3.25 -12.59
N ASN A 120 23.72 2.41 -13.29
CA ASN A 120 24.22 1.48 -14.29
C ASN A 120 24.47 2.19 -15.63
N PHE A 121 25.07 3.38 -15.61
CA PHE A 121 25.36 4.21 -16.77
C PHE A 121 26.20 5.43 -16.35
N ASP A 122 26.78 6.13 -17.33
CA ASP A 122 27.44 7.42 -17.10
C ASP A 122 26.63 8.57 -17.70
N ASN A 123 26.17 9.48 -16.83
CA ASN A 123 25.50 10.73 -17.20
C ASN A 123 26.32 11.98 -16.84
N GLY A 124 27.61 11.82 -16.57
CA GLY A 124 28.52 12.90 -16.16
C GLY A 124 28.72 13.02 -14.64
N SER A 125 28.03 12.20 -13.83
CA SER A 125 28.31 12.03 -12.40
C SER A 125 29.44 11.04 -12.11
N GLY A 126 29.96 10.38 -13.14
CA GLY A 126 30.98 9.35 -13.04
C GLY A 126 30.40 7.95 -12.81
N VAL A 127 31.20 6.95 -13.16
CA VAL A 127 30.94 5.53 -12.87
C VAL A 127 31.57 5.15 -11.53
N MET A 128 31.00 4.17 -10.85
CA MET A 128 31.53 3.60 -9.61
C MET A 128 31.17 2.12 -9.52
N GLU A 129 31.97 1.32 -8.84
CA GLU A 129 31.63 -0.07 -8.52
C GLU A 129 30.60 -0.10 -7.37
N LEU A 130 29.91 -1.23 -7.15
CA LEU A 130 28.94 -1.30 -6.06
C LEU A 130 29.63 -1.30 -4.68
N ASN A 131 30.80 -1.93 -4.57
CA ASN A 131 31.57 -1.95 -3.32
C ASN A 131 32.10 -0.56 -2.89
N ASP A 132 32.07 0.44 -3.78
CA ASP A 132 32.41 1.84 -3.43
C ASP A 132 31.24 2.57 -2.74
N VAL A 133 30.03 2.00 -2.73
CA VAL A 133 28.86 2.63 -2.14
C VAL A 133 28.99 2.68 -0.60
N PRO A 134 28.95 3.88 0.03
CA PRO A 134 29.07 4.02 1.48
C PRO A 134 28.05 3.19 2.25
N ALA A 135 28.46 2.64 3.39
CA ALA A 135 27.60 1.83 4.27
C ALA A 135 26.42 2.61 4.88
N THR A 136 26.37 3.94 4.73
CA THR A 136 25.24 4.78 5.12
C THR A 136 23.98 4.57 4.26
N TYR A 137 24.09 3.96 3.09
CA TYR A 137 22.92 3.64 2.25
C TYR A 137 22.39 2.24 2.59
N ASP A 138 21.22 2.16 3.20
CA ASP A 138 20.62 0.88 3.61
C ASP A 138 20.01 0.10 2.44
N ILE A 139 19.46 0.82 1.46
CA ILE A 139 18.86 0.24 0.24
C ILE A 139 19.52 0.87 -0.98
N ILE A 140 20.10 0.05 -1.84
CA ILE A 140 20.73 0.47 -3.10
C ILE A 140 19.82 0.07 -4.26
N ALA A 141 19.25 1.07 -4.95
CA ALA A 141 18.42 0.86 -6.13
C ALA A 141 19.28 0.94 -7.39
N VAL A 142 19.51 -0.20 -8.05
CA VAL A 142 20.28 -0.27 -9.30
C VAL A 142 19.44 0.28 -10.45
N ALA A 143 19.87 1.40 -11.01
CA ALA A 143 19.17 2.16 -12.03
C ALA A 143 19.78 1.90 -13.43
N PHE A 144 19.12 1.23 -14.36
CA PHE A 144 17.79 0.60 -14.28
C PHE A 144 17.83 -0.74 -15.03
N ALA A 145 16.82 -1.59 -14.78
CA ALA A 145 16.45 -2.62 -15.74
C ALA A 145 15.84 -1.98 -16.99
N GLU A 146 16.01 -2.63 -18.13
CA GLU A 146 15.56 -2.16 -19.44
C GLU A 146 14.37 -2.98 -19.95
N SER A 147 13.47 -2.33 -20.69
CA SER A 147 12.37 -3.04 -21.37
C SER A 147 12.92 -3.90 -22.51
N THR A 148 12.38 -5.10 -22.69
CA THR A 148 12.72 -5.95 -23.84
C THR A 148 11.72 -5.79 -24.99
N THR A 149 11.92 -6.53 -26.08
CA THR A 149 10.94 -6.63 -27.17
C THR A 149 9.67 -7.40 -26.77
N THR A 150 9.68 -8.15 -25.67
CA THR A 150 8.51 -8.83 -25.13
C THR A 150 7.74 -7.89 -24.19
N PRO A 151 6.46 -7.60 -24.45
CA PRO A 151 5.67 -6.71 -23.59
C PRO A 151 5.62 -7.15 -22.13
N GLY A 152 5.91 -6.22 -21.22
CA GLY A 152 5.96 -6.45 -19.77
C GLY A 152 7.28 -7.05 -19.26
N GLN A 153 8.11 -7.60 -20.13
CA GLN A 153 9.39 -8.20 -19.73
C GLN A 153 10.48 -7.14 -19.59
N VAL A 154 11.24 -7.23 -18.51
CA VAL A 154 12.47 -6.47 -18.28
C VAL A 154 13.70 -7.37 -18.35
N ASP A 155 14.86 -6.76 -18.58
CA ASP A 155 16.17 -7.41 -18.53
C ASP A 155 17.21 -6.46 -17.94
N PHE A 156 18.38 -6.97 -17.58
CA PHE A 156 19.46 -6.16 -17.03
C PHE A 156 20.80 -6.64 -17.56
N ALA A 157 21.62 -5.70 -18.01
CA ALA A 157 23.02 -5.91 -18.33
C ALA A 157 23.85 -4.78 -17.73
N LEU A 158 25.02 -5.11 -17.18
CA LEU A 158 25.97 -4.11 -16.71
C LEU A 158 26.41 -3.23 -17.89
N ASP A 159 26.29 -1.91 -17.74
CA ASP A 159 26.46 -0.99 -18.86
C ASP A 159 27.91 -0.95 -19.36
N SER A 160 28.06 -0.65 -20.66
CA SER A 160 29.36 -0.57 -21.32
C SER A 160 30.30 0.44 -20.67
N SER A 161 29.79 1.52 -20.08
CA SER A 161 30.59 2.52 -19.35
C SER A 161 31.33 1.91 -18.16
N LEU A 162 30.70 0.98 -17.44
CA LEU A 162 31.25 0.27 -16.28
C LEU A 162 32.20 -0.84 -16.73
N THR A 163 31.79 -1.66 -17.70
CA THR A 163 32.63 -2.75 -18.21
C THR A 163 33.87 -2.25 -18.93
N ASN A 164 33.81 -1.12 -19.63
CA ASN A 164 34.97 -0.45 -20.22
C ASN A 164 35.92 0.12 -19.16
N ALA A 165 35.42 0.42 -17.95
CA ALA A 165 36.23 0.84 -16.81
C ALA A 165 36.87 -0.36 -16.07
N GLY A 166 36.53 -1.59 -16.45
CA GLY A 166 37.09 -2.82 -15.90
C GLY A 166 36.15 -3.59 -14.97
N TYR A 167 34.99 -3.03 -14.63
CA TYR A 167 34.04 -3.65 -13.72
C TYR A 167 33.25 -4.75 -14.42
N THR A 168 33.42 -6.00 -13.97
CA THR A 168 32.82 -7.17 -14.59
C THR A 168 31.49 -7.55 -13.94
N GLU A 169 30.65 -8.29 -14.67
CA GLU A 169 29.42 -8.83 -14.10
C GLU A 169 29.67 -9.79 -12.91
N ALA A 170 30.79 -10.52 -12.92
CA ALA A 170 31.16 -11.40 -11.83
C ALA A 170 31.51 -10.60 -10.56
N GLU A 171 32.22 -9.48 -10.70
CA GLU A 171 32.49 -8.55 -9.60
C GLU A 171 31.18 -7.90 -9.13
N PHE A 172 30.32 -7.47 -10.05
CA PHE A 172 29.02 -6.90 -9.71
C PHE A 172 28.16 -7.84 -8.85
N LYS A 173 28.08 -9.12 -9.19
CA LYS A 173 27.38 -10.13 -8.39
C LYS A 173 28.04 -10.35 -7.03
N ALA A 174 29.38 -10.38 -6.98
CA ALA A 174 30.11 -10.52 -5.72
C ALA A 174 29.94 -9.29 -4.80
N ASP A 175 29.84 -8.09 -5.37
CA ASP A 175 29.59 -6.86 -4.62
C ASP A 175 28.18 -6.85 -4.03
N ILE A 176 27.17 -7.33 -4.76
CA ILE A 176 25.81 -7.53 -4.22
C ILE A 176 25.86 -8.44 -2.99
N ASP A 177 26.49 -9.61 -3.10
CA ASP A 177 26.64 -10.54 -1.98
C ASP A 177 27.36 -9.88 -0.78
N ALA A 178 28.40 -9.07 -1.04
CA ALA A 178 29.17 -8.38 -0.02
C ALA A 178 28.39 -7.26 0.69
N ILE A 179 27.52 -6.56 -0.04
CA ILE A 179 26.62 -5.54 0.53
C ILE A 179 25.54 -6.22 1.39
N GLN A 180 24.94 -7.30 0.89
CA GLN A 180 23.95 -8.09 1.62
C GLN A 180 24.51 -8.70 2.92
N ALA A 181 25.78 -9.11 2.91
CA ALA A 181 26.47 -9.58 4.10
C ALA A 181 26.61 -8.48 5.19
N GLN A 182 26.43 -7.21 4.84
CA GLN A 182 26.39 -6.08 5.78
C GLN A 182 24.96 -5.81 6.32
N GLY A 183 23.95 -6.56 5.87
CA GLY A 183 22.55 -6.38 6.24
C GLY A 183 21.82 -5.28 5.47
N ARG A 184 22.35 -4.91 4.30
CA ARG A 184 21.83 -3.87 3.40
C ARG A 184 21.21 -4.54 2.17
N ASP A 185 20.23 -3.89 1.56
CA ASP A 185 19.53 -4.44 0.41
C ASP A 185 20.06 -3.85 -0.90
N VAL A 186 20.17 -4.68 -1.93
CA VAL A 186 20.38 -4.26 -3.32
C VAL A 186 19.19 -4.68 -4.16
N ILE A 187 18.45 -3.71 -4.70
CA ILE A 187 17.23 -3.95 -5.48
C ILE A 187 17.41 -3.47 -6.91
N ILE A 188 16.68 -4.06 -7.85
CA ILE A 188 16.65 -3.61 -9.24
C ILE A 188 15.53 -2.59 -9.43
N SER A 189 15.84 -1.40 -9.96
CA SER A 189 14.83 -0.39 -10.28
C SER A 189 14.35 -0.53 -11.72
N VAL A 190 13.03 -0.40 -11.91
CA VAL A 190 12.38 -0.46 -13.22
C VAL A 190 11.70 0.87 -13.50
N GLY A 191 12.20 1.56 -14.52
CA GLY A 191 11.67 2.85 -14.93
C GLY A 191 12.74 3.82 -15.39
N GLY A 192 12.63 5.07 -14.97
CA GLY A 192 13.50 6.15 -15.40
C GLY A 192 13.55 6.34 -16.93
N GLU A 193 14.62 6.96 -17.43
CA GLU A 193 14.77 7.32 -18.86
C GLU A 193 14.89 6.09 -19.79
N ARG A 194 15.34 4.93 -19.27
CA ARG A 194 15.66 3.72 -20.08
C ARG A 194 14.66 2.57 -19.93
N GLY A 195 13.92 2.49 -18.82
CA GLY A 195 13.06 1.36 -18.45
C GLY A 195 11.58 1.55 -18.77
N ASN A 196 11.23 1.98 -19.98
CA ASN A 196 9.84 2.23 -20.38
C ASN A 196 9.06 0.92 -20.68
N VAL A 197 8.80 0.13 -19.64
CA VAL A 197 8.01 -1.10 -19.74
C VAL A 197 6.51 -0.80 -19.55
N THR A 198 5.67 -1.39 -20.41
CA THR A 198 4.21 -1.31 -20.25
C THR A 198 3.68 -2.55 -19.55
N ILE A 199 3.07 -2.36 -18.39
CA ILE A 199 2.44 -3.41 -17.58
C ILE A 199 0.97 -3.03 -17.38
N ASN A 200 0.07 -3.57 -18.20
CA ASN A 200 -1.31 -3.10 -18.27
C ASN A 200 -2.38 -4.21 -18.38
N ASN A 201 -1.97 -5.47 -18.36
CA ASN A 201 -2.84 -6.63 -18.35
C ASN A 201 -2.15 -7.84 -17.69
N SER A 202 -2.89 -8.93 -17.48
CA SER A 202 -2.40 -10.14 -16.81
C SER A 202 -1.20 -10.80 -17.51
N ALA A 203 -1.11 -10.76 -18.84
CA ALA A 203 0.02 -11.33 -19.57
C ALA A 203 1.29 -10.50 -19.37
N THR A 204 1.20 -9.17 -19.48
CA THR A 204 2.33 -8.27 -19.20
C THR A 204 2.76 -8.30 -17.74
N ALA A 205 1.80 -8.47 -16.81
CA ALA A 205 2.09 -8.64 -15.38
C ALA A 205 2.84 -9.94 -15.10
N ALA A 206 2.46 -11.04 -15.75
CA ALA A 206 3.16 -12.32 -15.62
C ALA A 206 4.58 -12.26 -16.23
N ALA A 207 4.74 -11.61 -17.38
CA ALA A 207 6.05 -11.40 -18.00
C ALA A 207 6.97 -10.53 -17.11
N PHE A 208 6.42 -9.48 -16.51
CA PHE A 208 7.13 -8.63 -15.56
C PHE A 208 7.58 -9.42 -14.33
N ALA A 209 6.64 -10.08 -13.64
CA ALA A 209 6.96 -10.86 -12.46
C ALA A 209 7.99 -11.96 -12.74
N GLY A 210 7.85 -12.67 -13.85
CA GLY A 210 8.78 -13.73 -14.24
C GLY A 210 10.19 -13.21 -14.53
N SER A 211 10.31 -12.06 -15.22
CA SER A 211 11.62 -11.47 -15.50
C SER A 211 12.29 -10.89 -14.27
N VAL A 212 11.56 -10.16 -13.42
CA VAL A 212 12.11 -9.64 -12.15
C VAL A 212 12.59 -10.78 -11.26
N VAL A 213 11.81 -11.85 -11.10
CA VAL A 213 12.27 -13.05 -10.35
C VAL A 213 13.50 -13.69 -11.00
N GLY A 214 13.57 -13.69 -12.34
CA GLY A 214 14.75 -14.12 -13.09
C GLY A 214 15.99 -13.31 -12.72
N LEU A 215 15.91 -11.98 -12.76
CA LEU A 215 16.99 -11.06 -12.39
C LEU A 215 17.41 -11.23 -10.92
N MET A 216 16.45 -11.38 -10.01
CA MET A 216 16.74 -11.68 -8.60
C MET A 216 17.49 -13.00 -8.42
N ASN A 217 17.18 -14.03 -9.23
CA ASN A 217 17.90 -15.31 -9.18
C ASN A 217 19.30 -15.22 -9.79
N GLU A 218 19.47 -14.42 -10.83
CA GLU A 218 20.72 -14.34 -11.60
C GLU A 218 21.75 -13.42 -10.95
N PHE A 219 21.31 -12.29 -10.42
CA PHE A 219 22.17 -11.25 -9.86
C PHE A 219 22.17 -11.22 -8.34
N GLY A 220 21.19 -11.87 -7.69
CA GLY A 220 21.06 -11.86 -6.24
C GLY A 220 20.25 -10.71 -5.67
N PHE A 221 19.59 -9.87 -6.49
CA PHE A 221 18.79 -8.75 -5.98
C PHE A 221 17.76 -9.15 -4.91
N ASP A 222 17.66 -8.35 -3.85
CA ASP A 222 16.73 -8.53 -2.73
C ASP A 222 15.28 -8.21 -3.09
N GLY A 223 15.07 -7.47 -4.18
CA GLY A 223 13.75 -7.10 -4.64
C GLY A 223 13.75 -6.10 -5.78
N VAL A 224 12.69 -5.28 -5.83
CA VAL A 224 12.39 -4.41 -6.97
C VAL A 224 11.88 -3.05 -6.53
N ASP A 225 12.34 -2.02 -7.24
CA ASP A 225 11.82 -0.66 -7.16
C ASP A 225 10.97 -0.33 -8.41
N ILE A 226 9.83 0.32 -8.20
CA ILE A 226 8.90 0.74 -9.27
C ILE A 226 9.00 2.25 -9.46
N ASP A 227 9.64 2.66 -10.56
CA ASP A 227 9.94 4.05 -10.94
C ASP A 227 9.42 4.40 -12.35
N LEU A 228 8.24 3.90 -12.70
CA LEU A 228 7.59 4.14 -13.98
C LEU A 228 6.94 5.54 -14.02
N GLU A 229 7.44 6.41 -14.90
CA GLU A 229 7.06 7.83 -14.95
C GLU A 229 5.98 8.19 -15.99
N HIS A 230 5.43 7.19 -16.71
CA HIS A 230 4.46 7.42 -17.80
C HIS A 230 3.04 6.96 -17.49
N GLY A 231 2.72 6.92 -16.19
CA GLY A 231 1.47 6.40 -15.67
C GLY A 231 1.46 4.87 -15.60
N ILE A 232 0.76 4.34 -14.60
CA ILE A 232 0.76 2.91 -14.31
C ILE A 232 -0.65 2.31 -14.29
N ASN A 233 -0.74 1.00 -14.53
CA ASN A 233 -1.95 0.23 -14.25
C ASN A 233 -1.80 -0.47 -12.89
N ALA A 234 -2.43 0.08 -11.86
CA ALA A 234 -2.31 -0.41 -10.49
C ALA A 234 -2.67 -1.90 -10.35
N GLY A 235 -3.77 -2.35 -10.97
CA GLY A 235 -4.21 -3.75 -10.87
C GLY A 235 -3.25 -4.74 -11.54
N ALA A 236 -2.67 -4.38 -12.69
CA ALA A 236 -1.68 -5.22 -13.36
C ALA A 236 -0.37 -5.30 -12.57
N LEU A 237 0.11 -4.18 -12.03
CA LEU A 237 1.30 -4.16 -11.18
C LEU A 237 1.07 -4.89 -9.86
N GLU A 238 -0.07 -4.70 -9.20
CA GLU A 238 -0.44 -5.45 -8.00
C GLU A 238 -0.38 -6.96 -8.28
N THR A 239 -0.98 -7.41 -9.38
CA THR A 239 -0.93 -8.83 -9.79
C THR A 239 0.52 -9.32 -9.93
N ALA A 240 1.39 -8.51 -10.54
CA ALA A 240 2.78 -8.88 -10.75
C ALA A 240 3.58 -8.92 -9.43
N LEU A 241 3.42 -7.92 -8.57
CA LEU A 241 4.12 -7.82 -7.28
C LEU A 241 3.68 -8.92 -6.31
N ARG A 242 2.40 -9.29 -6.33
CA ARG A 242 1.89 -10.45 -5.57
C ARG A 242 2.50 -11.76 -6.08
N SER A 243 2.67 -11.89 -7.39
CA SER A 243 3.36 -13.04 -8.00
C SER A 243 4.83 -13.10 -7.58
N ILE A 244 5.54 -11.96 -7.56
CA ILE A 244 6.92 -11.87 -7.06
C ILE A 244 6.95 -12.27 -5.57
N SER A 245 6.11 -11.65 -4.74
CA SER A 245 6.01 -11.93 -3.30
C SER A 245 5.80 -13.43 -3.00
N SER A 246 4.97 -14.11 -3.79
CA SER A 246 4.73 -15.55 -3.64
C SER A 246 5.97 -16.43 -3.91
N GLN A 247 6.86 -15.97 -4.79
CA GLN A 247 8.08 -16.70 -5.19
C GLN A 247 9.30 -16.25 -4.39
N LYS A 248 9.27 -15.03 -3.87
CA LYS A 248 10.32 -14.35 -3.10
C LYS A 248 9.71 -13.73 -1.84
N PRO A 249 9.30 -14.54 -0.84
CA PRO A 249 8.73 -14.02 0.38
C PRO A 249 9.71 -13.08 1.09
N GLY A 250 9.24 -11.90 1.52
CA GLY A 250 10.07 -10.90 2.18
C GLY A 250 10.99 -10.10 1.26
N PHE A 251 10.80 -10.16 -0.07
CA PHE A 251 11.54 -9.30 -1.00
C PHE A 251 11.35 -7.81 -0.67
N THR A 252 12.39 -7.02 -0.91
CA THR A 252 12.35 -5.58 -0.69
C THR A 252 11.61 -4.90 -1.83
N TYR A 253 10.47 -4.28 -1.50
CA TYR A 253 9.61 -3.65 -2.48
C TYR A 253 9.53 -2.14 -2.24
N THR A 254 10.08 -1.34 -3.16
CA THR A 254 9.99 0.12 -3.09
C THR A 254 9.25 0.71 -4.29
N MET A 255 8.83 1.97 -4.13
CA MET A 255 8.27 2.78 -5.22
C MET A 255 8.92 4.15 -5.21
N ALA A 256 9.10 4.76 -6.39
CA ALA A 256 9.51 6.16 -6.53
C ALA A 256 8.53 6.97 -7.39
N PRO A 257 7.27 7.11 -6.97
CA PRO A 257 6.28 7.91 -7.69
C PRO A 257 6.69 9.37 -7.80
N GLN A 258 6.23 10.07 -8.83
CA GLN A 258 6.24 11.53 -8.83
C GLN A 258 5.14 12.06 -7.91
N THR A 259 5.25 13.31 -7.46
CA THR A 259 4.23 13.91 -6.58
C THR A 259 2.82 13.90 -7.18
N ILE A 260 2.69 14.05 -8.50
CA ILE A 260 1.39 13.99 -9.21
C ILE A 260 0.66 12.65 -8.98
N ASP A 261 1.40 11.57 -8.76
CA ASP A 261 0.85 10.22 -8.67
C ASP A 261 0.21 9.90 -7.31
N PHE A 262 0.28 10.86 -6.36
CA PHE A 262 -0.36 10.79 -5.05
C PHE A 262 -1.43 11.87 -4.82
N GLN A 263 -1.68 12.75 -5.80
CA GLN A 263 -2.63 13.87 -5.65
C GLN A 263 -4.11 13.48 -5.78
N SER A 264 -4.42 12.23 -6.10
CA SER A 264 -5.78 11.70 -6.15
C SER A 264 -5.83 10.24 -5.72
N THR A 265 -6.91 9.84 -5.06
CA THR A 265 -7.16 8.43 -4.72
C THR A 265 -7.36 7.53 -5.94
N SER A 266 -7.62 8.13 -7.11
CA SER A 266 -7.71 7.44 -8.39
C SER A 266 -6.37 7.35 -9.13
N ALA A 267 -5.29 7.93 -8.61
CA ALA A 267 -3.98 7.87 -9.24
C ALA A 267 -3.38 6.47 -9.09
N GLY A 268 -2.65 6.02 -10.12
CA GLY A 268 -2.16 4.64 -10.19
C GLY A 268 -1.27 4.25 -9.02
N TYR A 269 -0.28 5.08 -8.66
CA TYR A 269 0.62 4.78 -7.53
C TYR A 269 -0.08 4.87 -6.19
N TYR A 270 -0.99 5.83 -6.00
CA TYR A 270 -1.83 5.87 -4.80
C TYR A 270 -2.56 4.53 -4.60
N GLN A 271 -3.24 4.04 -5.64
CA GLN A 271 -3.97 2.77 -5.58
C GLN A 271 -3.02 1.60 -5.33
N LEU A 272 -1.89 1.55 -6.05
CA LEU A 272 -0.92 0.48 -5.92
C LEU A 272 -0.37 0.41 -4.48
N ALA A 273 0.03 1.55 -3.90
CA ALA A 273 0.58 1.63 -2.55
C ALA A 273 -0.42 1.16 -1.50
N VAL A 274 -1.67 1.64 -1.57
CA VAL A 274 -2.72 1.23 -0.63
C VAL A 274 -3.06 -0.26 -0.77
N ASN A 275 -3.12 -0.78 -2.01
CA ASN A 275 -3.46 -2.18 -2.27
C ASN A 275 -2.34 -3.17 -1.93
N THR A 276 -1.09 -2.70 -1.87
CA THR A 276 0.10 -3.53 -1.62
C THR A 276 0.79 -3.24 -0.30
N LYS A 277 0.17 -2.46 0.59
CA LYS A 277 0.74 -2.02 1.86
C LYS A 277 1.31 -3.13 2.75
N ASP A 278 0.80 -4.36 2.66
CA ASP A 278 1.27 -5.49 3.46
C ASP A 278 2.56 -6.13 2.94
N ILE A 279 2.98 -5.80 1.71
CA ILE A 279 4.26 -6.25 1.10
C ILE A 279 5.18 -5.10 0.70
N LEU A 280 4.71 -3.86 0.82
CA LEU A 280 5.45 -2.64 0.50
C LEU A 280 6.46 -2.32 1.60
N THR A 281 7.73 -2.18 1.24
CA THR A 281 8.78 -1.71 2.15
C THR A 281 8.67 -0.21 2.37
N ILE A 282 8.80 0.60 1.31
CA ILE A 282 8.77 2.06 1.41
C ILE A 282 8.40 2.74 0.09
N VAL A 283 7.63 3.83 0.16
CA VAL A 283 7.39 4.77 -0.93
C VAL A 283 8.36 5.92 -0.79
N ASN A 284 9.34 5.96 -1.67
CA ASN A 284 10.33 7.01 -1.79
C ASN A 284 9.88 8.02 -2.84
N MET A 285 8.78 8.73 -2.58
CA MET A 285 8.22 9.68 -3.54
C MET A 285 9.28 10.73 -3.94
N GLN A 286 9.29 11.12 -5.21
CA GLN A 286 10.22 12.10 -5.76
C GLN A 286 9.70 13.53 -5.48
N TYR A 287 10.28 14.22 -4.48
CA TYR A 287 9.87 15.57 -4.08
C TYR A 287 10.55 16.68 -4.91
N TYR A 288 10.88 16.38 -6.17
CA TYR A 288 11.63 17.24 -7.07
C TYR A 288 11.06 17.15 -8.50
N ASN A 289 11.52 18.01 -9.42
CA ASN A 289 11.00 18.11 -10.80
C ASN A 289 9.47 18.19 -10.93
N SER A 290 8.79 18.73 -9.91
CA SER A 290 7.33 18.68 -9.77
C SER A 290 6.67 20.04 -10.03
N GLY A 291 7.22 21.11 -9.48
CA GLY A 291 6.54 22.40 -9.37
C GLY A 291 5.76 22.56 -8.07
N THR A 292 4.52 23.05 -8.13
CA THR A 292 3.65 23.23 -6.96
C THR A 292 2.64 22.12 -6.84
N MET A 293 2.35 21.65 -5.62
CA MET A 293 1.36 20.61 -5.33
C MET A 293 0.46 21.02 -4.17
N LEU A 294 -0.74 20.44 -4.12
CA LEU A 294 -1.64 20.58 -2.99
C LEU A 294 -1.15 19.69 -1.84
N GLY A 295 -1.05 20.23 -0.64
CA GLY A 295 -0.83 19.45 0.58
C GLY A 295 -2.11 18.74 1.05
N CYS A 296 -1.99 17.88 2.07
CA CYS A 296 -3.14 17.20 2.67
C CYS A 296 -4.21 18.13 3.27
N ASN A 297 -3.88 19.42 3.48
CA ASN A 297 -4.80 20.46 3.94
C ASN A 297 -5.44 21.28 2.78
N GLY A 298 -5.17 20.91 1.53
CA GLY A 298 -5.65 21.60 0.33
C GLY A 298 -4.98 22.94 0.02
N GLN A 299 -3.90 23.30 0.71
CA GLN A 299 -3.09 24.49 0.38
C GLN A 299 -2.01 24.16 -0.64
N VAL A 300 -1.55 25.16 -1.39
CA VAL A 300 -0.50 25.00 -2.42
C VAL A 300 0.87 25.17 -1.79
N TYR A 301 1.76 24.20 -2.03
CA TYR A 301 3.16 24.22 -1.61
C TYR A 301 4.08 24.11 -2.83
N ALA A 302 5.25 24.74 -2.77
CA ALA A 302 6.25 24.72 -3.84
C ALA A 302 7.45 23.85 -3.44
N GLN A 303 7.93 23.01 -4.34
CA GLN A 303 9.14 22.21 -4.15
C GLN A 303 10.36 23.04 -3.70
N GLY A 304 11.33 22.40 -3.06
CA GLY A 304 12.52 23.07 -2.52
C GLY A 304 12.31 23.71 -1.14
N ASP A 305 11.19 23.39 -0.49
CA ASP A 305 10.80 23.94 0.82
C ASP A 305 10.33 22.81 1.76
N ILE A 306 10.57 22.98 3.08
CA ILE A 306 10.19 22.00 4.10
C ILE A 306 8.67 21.75 4.15
N ASP A 307 7.86 22.77 3.89
CA ASP A 307 6.40 22.64 3.89
C ASP A 307 5.93 21.78 2.72
N PHE A 308 6.64 21.81 1.59
CA PHE A 308 6.36 20.90 0.48
C PHE A 308 6.65 19.45 0.88
N LEU A 309 7.81 19.18 1.49
CA LEU A 309 8.17 17.82 1.92
C LEU A 309 7.13 17.26 2.90
N THR A 310 6.83 18.02 3.95
CA THR A 310 5.95 17.59 5.03
C THR A 310 4.48 17.53 4.60
N ALA A 311 3.99 18.49 3.81
CA ALA A 311 2.60 18.51 3.36
C ALA A 311 2.31 17.46 2.28
N GLN A 312 3.30 17.10 1.44
CA GLN A 312 3.17 16.02 0.48
C GLN A 312 3.30 14.63 1.17
N ALA A 313 4.23 14.45 2.12
CA ALA A 313 4.31 13.22 2.92
C ALA A 313 3.02 12.99 3.74
N CYS A 314 2.39 14.05 4.23
CA CYS A 314 1.11 13.98 4.93
C CYS A 314 0.01 13.28 4.12
N ILE A 315 0.00 13.40 2.79
CA ILE A 315 -1.00 12.74 1.93
C ILE A 315 -0.83 11.22 2.00
N GLN A 316 0.41 10.73 1.89
CA GLN A 316 0.74 9.31 2.00
C GLN A 316 0.37 8.74 3.37
N LEU A 317 0.67 9.50 4.44
CA LEU A 317 0.33 9.12 5.80
C LEU A 317 -1.19 9.07 6.04
N GLN A 318 -1.95 10.02 5.47
CA GLN A 318 -3.42 10.01 5.54
C GLN A 318 -4.07 8.99 4.61
N ALA A 319 -3.35 8.49 3.60
CA ALA A 319 -3.78 7.36 2.79
C ALA A 319 -3.75 6.02 3.55
N GLY A 320 -3.14 5.99 4.74
CA GLY A 320 -3.09 4.82 5.60
C GLY A 320 -1.83 3.98 5.43
N LEU A 321 -0.78 4.51 4.79
CA LEU A 321 0.56 3.93 4.85
C LEU A 321 1.12 4.08 6.27
N ALA A 322 1.84 3.06 6.74
CA ALA A 322 2.56 3.19 8.00
C ALA A 322 3.66 4.27 7.86
N PRO A 323 4.02 5.00 8.93
CA PRO A 323 5.12 5.97 8.89
C PRO A 323 6.40 5.40 8.27
N SER A 324 6.73 4.14 8.60
CA SER A 324 7.91 3.44 8.10
C SER A 324 7.89 3.18 6.60
N GLN A 325 6.72 3.29 5.95
CA GLN A 325 6.53 3.12 4.52
C GLN A 325 6.57 4.44 3.75
N VAL A 326 6.87 5.56 4.41
CA VAL A 326 6.95 6.88 3.78
C VAL A 326 8.38 7.39 3.85
N GLY A 327 9.02 7.56 2.69
CA GLY A 327 10.37 8.09 2.53
C GLY A 327 10.38 9.41 1.75
N LEU A 328 11.34 10.29 2.07
CA LEU A 328 11.51 11.58 1.40
C LEU A 328 12.57 11.50 0.30
N GLY A 329 12.17 11.40 -0.97
CA GLY A 329 13.07 11.34 -2.13
C GLY A 329 13.54 12.70 -2.65
N LEU A 330 14.85 12.96 -2.59
CA LEU A 330 15.44 14.27 -2.90
C LEU A 330 16.68 14.19 -3.81
N PRO A 331 16.99 15.23 -4.59
CA PRO A 331 18.23 15.29 -5.35
C PRO A 331 19.45 15.42 -4.41
N ALA A 332 20.48 14.61 -4.61
CA ALA A 332 21.70 14.61 -3.78
C ALA A 332 22.46 15.94 -3.86
N VAL A 333 22.45 16.53 -5.06
CA VAL A 333 23.07 17.82 -5.40
C VAL A 333 22.16 18.60 -6.34
N GLN A 334 22.41 19.90 -6.52
CA GLN A 334 21.60 20.74 -7.39
C GLN A 334 21.55 20.26 -8.84
N SER A 335 22.63 19.67 -9.36
CA SER A 335 22.70 19.17 -10.75
C SER A 335 21.99 17.83 -10.95
N ALA A 336 21.59 17.13 -9.89
CA ALA A 336 20.94 15.83 -9.99
C ALA A 336 19.49 15.92 -10.50
N ALA A 337 18.87 17.11 -10.41
CA ALA A 337 17.52 17.35 -10.90
C ALA A 337 17.40 18.75 -11.53
N GLY A 338 16.42 18.95 -12.41
CA GLY A 338 16.15 20.27 -12.97
C GLY A 338 15.64 21.28 -11.93
N SER A 339 15.07 20.80 -10.82
CA SER A 339 14.55 21.63 -9.74
C SER A 339 14.22 20.80 -8.49
N GLY A 340 14.01 21.45 -7.33
CA GLY A 340 13.55 20.78 -6.09
C GLY A 340 14.65 20.32 -5.14
N TYR A 341 15.93 20.61 -5.44
CA TYR A 341 17.02 20.42 -4.48
C TYR A 341 16.78 21.22 -3.18
N VAL A 342 17.09 20.61 -2.05
CA VAL A 342 17.12 21.24 -0.72
C VAL A 342 18.46 20.98 -0.05
N ASN A 343 18.83 21.80 0.95
CA ASN A 343 19.96 21.45 1.81
C ASN A 343 19.65 20.16 2.57
N PRO A 344 20.56 19.17 2.65
CA PRO A 344 20.29 17.90 3.35
C PRO A 344 19.79 18.04 4.80
N THR A 345 20.20 19.08 5.52
CA THR A 345 19.67 19.36 6.88
C THR A 345 18.16 19.61 6.90
N MET A 346 17.59 20.15 5.82
CA MET A 346 16.14 20.34 5.68
C MET A 346 15.39 19.02 5.59
N VAL A 347 16.02 17.96 5.06
CA VAL A 347 15.42 16.61 5.03
C VAL A 347 15.27 16.09 6.45
N ASN A 348 16.30 16.24 7.29
CA ASN A 348 16.25 15.84 8.71
C ASN A 348 15.21 16.66 9.50
N ASP A 349 15.10 17.96 9.21
CA ASP A 349 14.08 18.82 9.82
C ASP A 349 12.67 18.41 9.37
N ALA A 350 12.48 18.02 8.10
CA ALA A 350 11.20 17.51 7.61
C ALA A 350 10.82 16.18 8.27
N ILE A 351 11.76 15.24 8.42
CA ILE A 351 11.56 13.99 9.16
C ILE A 351 11.20 14.31 10.62
N THR A 352 11.98 15.17 11.28
CA THR A 352 11.71 15.61 12.67
C THR A 352 10.31 16.23 12.79
N CYS A 353 9.88 17.03 11.82
CA CYS A 353 8.55 17.64 11.78
C CYS A 353 7.45 16.59 11.66
N LEU A 354 7.61 15.60 10.78
CA LEU A 354 6.65 14.51 10.63
C LEU A 354 6.58 13.65 11.90
N GLU A 355 7.72 13.29 12.47
CA GLU A 355 7.81 12.39 13.62
C GLU A 355 7.38 13.02 14.94
N THR A 356 7.70 14.29 15.14
CA THR A 356 7.59 14.93 16.46
C THR A 356 6.87 16.28 16.44
N ARG A 357 6.52 16.80 15.26
CA ARG A 357 5.95 18.15 15.05
C ARG A 357 6.87 19.28 15.49
N GLN A 358 8.17 19.02 15.58
CA GLN A 358 9.21 20.01 15.84
C GLN A 358 9.96 20.36 14.56
N ARG A 359 10.57 21.55 14.49
CA ARG A 359 11.33 22.01 13.32
C ARG A 359 10.54 22.05 12.01
N CYS A 360 9.23 22.23 12.10
CA CYS A 360 8.35 22.44 10.97
C CYS A 360 8.52 23.85 10.38
N GLY A 361 8.09 24.03 9.12
CA GLY A 361 7.81 25.35 8.55
C GLY A 361 6.41 25.85 8.96
N ASP A 362 5.71 26.52 8.05
CA ASP A 362 4.35 27.00 8.32
C ASP A 362 3.33 25.85 8.33
N PHE A 363 3.61 24.77 7.58
CA PHE A 363 2.84 23.54 7.67
C PHE A 363 3.32 22.69 8.85
N VAL A 364 2.38 22.40 9.75
CA VAL A 364 2.58 21.44 10.84
C VAL A 364 1.56 20.31 10.69
N PRO A 365 1.98 19.03 10.63
CA PRO A 365 1.04 17.93 10.54
C PRO A 365 0.12 17.89 11.78
N ALA A 366 -1.12 17.48 11.57
CA ALA A 366 -2.16 17.49 12.61
C ALA A 366 -1.80 16.59 13.81
N GLN A 367 -1.02 15.54 13.55
CA GLN A 367 -0.48 14.62 14.55
C GLN A 367 0.97 14.26 14.22
N ALA A 368 1.65 13.65 15.20
CA ALA A 368 3.00 13.12 15.05
C ALA A 368 2.93 11.71 14.42
N TYR A 369 3.92 11.37 13.59
CA TYR A 369 4.03 10.10 12.89
C TYR A 369 5.40 9.46 13.19
N PRO A 370 5.63 8.95 14.41
CA PRO A 370 6.94 8.41 14.78
C PRO A 370 7.33 7.20 13.93
N GLY A 371 8.61 7.11 13.57
CA GLY A 371 9.16 6.02 12.76
C GLY A 371 8.95 6.26 11.27
N ILE A 372 9.17 7.49 10.80
CA ILE A 372 9.17 7.78 9.36
C ILE A 372 10.23 6.91 8.68
N GLY A 373 9.89 6.39 7.50
CA GLY A 373 10.70 5.38 6.80
C GLY A 373 12.12 5.85 6.49
N GLY A 374 12.30 7.15 6.30
CA GLY A 374 13.61 7.79 6.14
C GLY A 374 13.64 8.66 4.90
N ALA A 375 14.72 8.57 4.13
CA ALA A 375 14.94 9.38 2.94
C ALA A 375 15.44 8.54 1.77
N MET A 376 15.29 9.11 0.58
CA MET A 376 15.86 8.58 -0.64
C MET A 376 16.63 9.68 -1.37
N THR A 377 17.67 9.31 -2.11
CA THR A 377 18.30 10.26 -3.02
C THR A 377 18.53 9.75 -4.43
N TRP A 378 18.19 10.62 -5.38
CA TRP A 378 18.77 10.61 -6.71
C TRP A 378 20.00 11.52 -6.71
N SER A 379 21.22 11.00 -6.65
CA SER A 379 21.62 9.59 -6.64
C SER A 379 22.93 9.41 -5.88
N ILE A 380 23.36 8.17 -5.63
CA ILE A 380 24.65 7.86 -4.98
C ILE A 380 25.81 8.45 -5.79
N ASN A 381 25.80 8.27 -7.12
CA ASN A 381 26.81 8.82 -8.02
C ASN A 381 26.86 10.35 -7.94
N TRP A 382 25.70 11.00 -7.92
CA TRP A 382 25.64 12.45 -7.76
C TRP A 382 26.11 12.90 -6.38
N ASP A 383 25.79 12.18 -5.31
CA ASP A 383 26.27 12.51 -3.96
C ASP A 383 27.80 12.37 -3.84
N ALA A 384 28.39 11.37 -4.50
CA ALA A 384 29.83 11.17 -4.56
C ALA A 384 30.56 12.40 -5.15
N THR A 385 29.95 13.10 -6.12
CA THR A 385 30.51 14.35 -6.70
C THR A 385 30.64 15.48 -5.67
N ASN A 386 29.94 15.36 -4.54
CA ASN A 386 29.95 16.31 -3.44
C ASN A 386 30.36 15.65 -2.11
N ASN A 387 31.26 14.66 -2.16
CA ASN A 387 31.81 13.96 -1.00
C ASN A 387 30.76 13.34 -0.07
N TYR A 388 29.68 12.80 -0.66
CA TYR A 388 28.60 12.15 0.07
C TYR A 388 27.92 13.05 1.11
N ASN A 389 27.83 14.36 0.85
CA ASN A 389 27.27 15.31 1.78
C ASN A 389 25.80 15.01 2.12
N PHE A 390 25.01 14.50 1.17
CA PHE A 390 23.64 14.08 1.45
C PHE A 390 23.64 12.90 2.43
N ALA A 391 24.32 11.81 2.10
CA ALA A 391 24.36 10.62 2.94
C ALA A 391 24.95 10.88 4.34
N ASN A 392 26.04 11.64 4.42
CA ASN A 392 26.69 12.01 5.69
C ASN A 392 25.82 12.91 6.57
N THR A 393 24.84 13.62 5.99
CA THR A 393 23.93 14.48 6.76
C THR A 393 22.64 13.75 7.12
N VAL A 394 22.10 12.95 6.20
CA VAL A 394 20.75 12.36 6.31
C VAL A 394 20.78 10.95 6.92
N GLY A 395 21.81 10.15 6.62
CA GLY A 395 21.98 8.79 7.17
C GLY A 395 22.71 8.72 8.50
N GLY A 396 22.96 9.86 9.16
CA GLY A 396 23.78 9.99 10.37
C GLY A 396 23.02 10.26 11.66
#